data_AF-A0A2W6D6P5-F1
#
_entry.id   AF-A0A2W6D6P5-F1
#
_cell.length_a   1.000
_cell.length_b   1.000
_cell.length_c   1.000
_cell.angle_alpha   90.00
_cell.angle_beta   90.00
_cell.angle_gamma   90.00
#
_symmetry.space_group_name_H-M   'P 1'
#
loop_
_entity.id
_entity.type
_entity.pdbx_description
1 polymer ?
#
loop_
_entity_poly.entity_id
_entity_poly.type
_entity_poly.pdbx_seq_one_letter_code
_entity_poly.pdbx_strand_id
1 'polypeptide(L)'
;QGSSPDDVVFLQLKQARRSVVARFVHGDSAWHAHQGQRVVEYQQALQTVSDPLLGWATVGDHQYYVRQFRDMKGAVTVDGIGASALADYAGICGLLLAKGHARTSGASMIAGYLGGSDKVDRAMCRFARGYAEQTERDYQALLAAVAQGVLHAEAAQ
;
A
#
# COMPACT_ATOMS: atom_id res chain seq x y z
N GLN A 1 -21.54 0.96 -10.52
CA GLN A 1 -21.68 -0.44 -10.96
C GLN A 1 -22.39 -0.39 -12.29
N GLY A 2 -22.00 -1.21 -13.25
CA GLY A 2 -22.80 -1.35 -14.46
C GLY A 2 -24.09 -2.06 -14.06
N SER A 3 -25.22 -1.39 -14.20
CA SER A 3 -26.56 -1.89 -13.89
C SER A 3 -27.30 -2.33 -15.16
N SER A 4 -26.76 -2.02 -16.35
CA SER A 4 -27.27 -2.41 -17.66
C SER A 4 -26.29 -3.35 -18.39
N PRO A 5 -26.77 -4.28 -19.25
CA PRO A 5 -25.92 -5.07 -20.15
C PRO A 5 -25.01 -4.23 -21.07
N ASP A 6 -25.38 -2.98 -21.35
CA ASP A 6 -24.61 -2.07 -22.20
C ASP A 6 -23.52 -1.30 -21.44
N ASP A 7 -23.44 -1.44 -20.11
CA ASP A 7 -22.49 -0.69 -19.31
C ASP A 7 -21.06 -1.21 -19.50
N VAL A 8 -20.17 -0.32 -19.91
CA VAL A 8 -18.76 -0.63 -20.12
C VAL A 8 -18.06 -0.80 -18.77
N VAL A 9 -17.41 -1.96 -18.59
CA VAL A 9 -16.54 -2.21 -17.44
C VAL A 9 -15.09 -1.98 -17.84
N PHE A 10 -14.44 -1.02 -17.18
CA PHE A 10 -13.01 -0.83 -17.30
C PHE A 10 -12.27 -1.72 -16.30
N LEU A 11 -11.40 -2.59 -16.82
CA LEU A 11 -10.47 -3.38 -16.01
C LEU A 11 -9.09 -2.73 -16.04
N GLN A 12 -8.46 -2.67 -14.87
CA GLN A 12 -7.09 -2.22 -14.69
C GLN A 12 -6.20 -3.42 -14.40
N LEU A 13 -5.21 -3.63 -15.26
CA LEU A 13 -4.13 -4.58 -15.04
C LEU A 13 -2.94 -3.83 -14.44
N LYS A 14 -2.44 -4.32 -13.30
CA LYS A 14 -1.23 -3.79 -12.67
C LYS A 14 -0.21 -4.89 -12.53
N GLN A 15 0.96 -4.68 -13.13
CA GLN A 15 2.04 -5.66 -13.08
C GLN A 15 2.45 -5.88 -11.62
N ALA A 16 2.39 -7.13 -11.18
CA ALA A 16 2.83 -7.55 -9.88
C ALA A 16 4.24 -8.13 -9.99
N ARG A 17 5.20 -7.44 -9.38
CA ARG A 17 6.55 -7.96 -9.18
C ARG A 17 6.67 -8.57 -7.79
N ARG A 18 7.79 -9.25 -7.57
CA ARG A 18 8.17 -9.71 -6.24
C ARG A 18 8.16 -8.53 -5.28
N SER A 19 7.50 -8.69 -4.15
CA SER A 19 7.43 -7.64 -3.13
C SER A 19 8.83 -7.27 -2.65
N VAL A 20 9.14 -5.97 -2.54
CA VAL A 20 10.43 -5.48 -2.04
C VAL A 20 10.69 -5.92 -0.60
N VAL A 21 9.64 -6.13 0.19
CA VAL A 21 9.77 -6.63 1.56
C VAL A 21 9.90 -8.15 1.64
N ALA A 22 9.52 -8.89 0.58
CA ALA A 22 9.55 -10.35 0.62
C ALA A 22 10.94 -10.91 0.90
N ARG A 23 12.01 -10.22 0.49
CA ARG A 23 13.38 -10.64 0.77
C ARG A 23 13.73 -10.69 2.26
N PHE A 24 13.08 -9.86 3.08
CA PHE A 24 13.33 -9.77 4.52
C PHE A 24 12.43 -10.71 5.33
N VAL A 25 11.37 -11.25 4.72
CA VAL A 25 10.38 -12.12 5.38
C VAL A 25 10.50 -13.57 4.89
N HIS A 26 10.76 -13.78 3.60
CA HIS A 26 10.78 -15.08 2.93
C HIS A 26 12.13 -15.41 2.26
N GLY A 27 13.17 -14.60 2.52
CA GLY A 27 14.51 -14.79 1.93
C GLY A 27 14.47 -14.65 0.40
N ASP A 28 15.26 -15.45 -0.32
CA ASP A 28 15.34 -15.38 -1.79
C ASP A 28 14.27 -16.19 -2.52
N SER A 29 13.50 -17.03 -1.82
CA SER A 29 12.43 -17.82 -2.41
C SER A 29 11.12 -17.04 -2.52
N ALA A 30 10.42 -17.16 -3.65
CA ALA A 30 9.07 -16.65 -3.80
C ALA A 30 8.08 -17.70 -3.28
N TRP A 31 7.40 -17.41 -2.18
CA TRP A 31 6.35 -18.30 -1.66
C TRP A 31 5.20 -18.47 -2.68
N HIS A 32 4.83 -17.40 -3.37
CA HIS A 32 3.77 -17.47 -4.38
C HIS A 32 4.37 -17.68 -5.77
N ALA A 33 3.90 -18.72 -6.47
CA ALA A 33 4.27 -18.99 -7.85
C ALA A 33 3.88 -17.85 -8.80
N HIS A 34 2.78 -17.15 -8.50
CA HIS A 34 2.31 -15.98 -9.26
C HIS A 34 2.19 -14.75 -8.35
N GLN A 35 2.90 -13.67 -8.66
CA GLN A 35 2.91 -12.43 -7.88
C GLN A 35 1.59 -11.67 -7.97
N GLY A 36 0.82 -11.84 -9.06
CA GLY A 36 -0.55 -11.34 -9.13
C GLY A 36 -1.47 -12.05 -8.13
N GLN A 37 -1.32 -13.37 -7.97
CA GLN A 37 -2.10 -14.16 -7.02
C GLN A 37 -1.81 -13.69 -5.59
N ARG A 38 -0.52 -13.50 -5.26
CA ARG A 38 -0.09 -12.92 -3.98
C ARG A 38 -0.83 -11.64 -3.62
N VAL A 39 -0.96 -10.71 -4.56
CA VAL A 39 -1.63 -9.43 -4.31
C VAL A 39 -3.11 -9.63 -4.05
N VAL A 40 -3.76 -10.48 -4.85
CA VAL A 40 -5.20 -10.75 -4.75
C VAL A 40 -5.54 -11.44 -3.44
N GLU A 41 -4.82 -12.50 -3.06
CA GLU A 41 -5.06 -13.24 -1.83
C GLU A 41 -4.90 -12.34 -0.59
N TYR A 42 -3.86 -11.50 -0.55
CA TYR A 42 -3.69 -10.56 0.56
C TYR A 42 -4.75 -9.47 0.59
N GLN A 43 -5.21 -8.98 -0.56
CA GLN A 43 -6.34 -8.03 -0.59
C GLN A 43 -7.62 -8.68 -0.07
N GLN A 44 -7.94 -9.90 -0.50
CA GLN A 44 -9.12 -10.64 -0.04
C GLN A 44 -9.06 -10.94 1.46
N ALA A 45 -7.88 -11.26 1.99
CA ALA A 45 -7.72 -11.54 3.41
C ALA A 45 -7.87 -10.27 4.26
N LEU A 46 -7.24 -9.15 3.85
CA LEU A 46 -7.28 -7.89 4.60
C LEU A 46 -8.62 -7.15 4.47
N GLN A 47 -9.26 -7.18 3.31
CA GLN A 47 -10.45 -6.39 3.01
C GLN A 47 -11.73 -7.15 3.41
N THR A 48 -12.68 -6.44 4.01
CA THR A 48 -14.00 -7.02 4.35
C THR A 48 -14.85 -7.22 3.08
N VAL A 49 -14.73 -6.31 2.12
CA VAL A 49 -15.40 -6.38 0.82
C VAL A 49 -14.31 -6.21 -0.24
N SER A 50 -14.17 -7.21 -1.10
CA SER A 50 -13.29 -7.16 -2.26
C SER A 50 -14.10 -6.85 -3.52
N ASP A 51 -13.42 -6.32 -4.53
CA ASP A 51 -13.98 -6.19 -5.87
C ASP A 51 -14.32 -7.58 -6.44
N PRO A 52 -15.56 -7.83 -6.92
CA PRO A 52 -15.92 -9.11 -7.54
C PRO A 52 -15.05 -9.48 -8.75
N LEU A 53 -14.45 -8.50 -9.41
CA LEU A 53 -13.56 -8.69 -10.55
C LEU A 53 -12.08 -8.73 -10.16
N LEU A 54 -11.77 -8.83 -8.86
CA LEU A 54 -10.41 -8.98 -8.38
C LEU A 54 -9.86 -10.36 -8.74
N GLY A 55 -8.89 -10.38 -9.64
CA GLY A 55 -8.27 -11.62 -10.13
C GLY A 55 -6.81 -11.40 -10.54
N TRP A 56 -6.18 -12.41 -11.11
CA TRP A 56 -4.81 -12.31 -11.61
C TRP A 56 -4.67 -13.00 -12.95
N ALA A 57 -3.71 -12.54 -13.75
CA ALA A 57 -3.43 -13.07 -15.07
C ALA A 57 -1.95 -12.95 -15.40
N THR A 58 -1.48 -13.78 -16.33
CA THR A 58 -0.17 -13.64 -16.98
C THR A 58 -0.40 -13.11 -18.39
N VAL A 59 0.35 -12.07 -18.80
CA VAL A 59 0.35 -11.54 -20.16
C VAL A 59 1.80 -11.50 -20.66
N GLY A 60 2.09 -12.34 -21.66
CA GLY A 60 3.48 -12.63 -22.04
C GLY A 60 4.24 -13.19 -20.84
N ASP A 61 5.41 -12.62 -20.55
CA ASP A 61 6.26 -13.03 -19.42
C ASP A 61 5.94 -12.28 -18.11
N HIS A 62 4.90 -11.45 -18.11
CA HIS A 62 4.57 -10.56 -16.99
C HIS A 62 3.34 -11.03 -16.23
N GLN A 63 3.42 -10.93 -14.90
CA GLN A 63 2.36 -11.33 -13.97
C GLN A 63 1.60 -10.08 -13.50
N TYR A 64 0.27 -10.14 -13.48
CA TYR A 64 -0.61 -9.01 -13.15
C TYR A 64 -1.63 -9.40 -12.10
N TYR A 65 -2.03 -8.42 -11.30
CA TYR A 65 -3.35 -8.44 -10.66
C TYR A 65 -4.30 -7.54 -11.45
N VAL A 66 -5.56 -7.94 -11.49
CA VAL A 66 -6.65 -7.37 -12.28
C VAL A 66 -7.74 -6.92 -11.33
N ARG A 67 -8.28 -5.73 -11.55
CA ARG A 67 -9.41 -5.20 -10.79
C ARG A 67 -10.25 -4.27 -11.65
N GLN A 68 -11.49 -4.05 -11.28
CA GLN A 68 -12.31 -2.96 -11.79
C GLN A 68 -11.61 -1.62 -11.52
N PHE A 69 -11.53 -0.78 -12.55
CA PHE A 69 -11.10 0.60 -12.39
C PHE A 69 -12.22 1.38 -11.69
N ARG A 70 -11.93 1.88 -10.49
CA ARG A 70 -12.81 2.80 -9.77
C ARG A 70 -12.08 4.13 -9.63
N ASP A 71 -12.56 5.16 -10.31
CA ASP A 71 -12.08 6.52 -10.10
C ASP A 71 -12.77 7.16 -8.89
N MET A 72 -12.57 6.57 -7.71
CA MET A 72 -12.99 7.17 -6.45
C MET A 72 -11.78 7.82 -5.80
N LYS A 73 -11.54 9.09 -6.11
CA LYS A 73 -10.53 9.92 -5.46
C LYS A 73 -11.14 10.65 -4.27
N GLY A 74 -11.38 9.91 -3.19
CA GLY A 74 -11.60 10.49 -1.86
C GLY A 74 -10.33 10.35 -1.05
N ALA A 75 -9.57 11.44 -0.90
CA ALA A 75 -8.42 11.49 0.00
C ALA A 75 -8.69 12.54 1.09
N VAL A 76 -8.24 12.25 2.30
CA VAL A 76 -8.20 13.27 3.35
C VAL A 76 -7.01 14.17 3.08
N THR A 77 -7.26 15.45 2.79
CA THR A 77 -6.20 16.45 2.66
C THR A 77 -5.57 16.67 4.03
N VAL A 78 -4.30 16.29 4.15
CA VAL A 78 -3.52 16.47 5.38
C VAL A 78 -2.91 17.87 5.47
N ASP A 79 -2.81 18.59 4.34
CA ASP A 79 -2.31 19.97 4.34
C ASP A 79 -3.25 20.89 5.10
N GLY A 80 -2.71 21.59 6.10
CA GLY A 80 -3.49 22.49 6.95
C GLY A 80 -4.43 21.79 7.95
N ILE A 81 -4.37 20.47 8.09
CA ILE A 81 -5.16 19.75 9.10
C ILE A 81 -4.71 20.16 10.51
N GLY A 82 -5.66 20.51 11.38
CA GLY A 82 -5.37 20.83 12.77
C GLY A 82 -4.91 19.60 13.56
N ALA A 83 -4.10 19.81 14.61
CA ALA A 83 -3.48 18.72 15.36
C ALA A 83 -4.49 17.70 15.94
N SER A 84 -5.65 18.17 16.42
CA SER A 84 -6.72 17.30 16.92
C SER A 84 -7.31 16.43 15.80
N ALA A 85 -7.64 17.02 14.66
CA ALA A 85 -8.18 16.29 13.52
C ALA A 85 -7.17 15.30 12.94
N LEU A 86 -5.87 15.63 12.98
CA LEU A 86 -4.80 14.70 12.62
C LEU A 86 -4.74 13.50 13.57
N ALA A 87 -4.87 13.74 14.88
CA ALA A 87 -4.90 12.68 15.88
C ALA A 87 -6.11 11.74 15.68
N ASP A 88 -7.29 12.31 15.41
CA ASP A 88 -8.50 11.53 15.11
C ASP A 88 -8.32 10.69 13.84
N TYR A 89 -7.78 11.30 12.78
CA TYR A 89 -7.51 10.62 11.52
C TYR A 89 -6.48 9.48 11.70
N ALA A 90 -5.42 9.71 12.47
CA ALA A 90 -4.44 8.68 12.81
C ALA A 90 -5.08 7.53 13.62
N GLY A 91 -5.99 7.84 14.54
CA GLY A 91 -6.78 6.85 15.29
C GLY A 91 -7.63 5.96 14.38
N ILE A 92 -8.33 6.56 13.40
CA ILE A 92 -9.11 5.82 12.40
C ILE A 92 -8.20 4.92 11.56
N CYS A 93 -7.07 5.45 11.08
CA CYS A 93 -6.10 4.66 10.31
C CYS A 93 -5.58 3.48 11.13
N GLY A 94 -5.23 3.70 12.39
CA GLY A 94 -4.78 2.66 13.32
C GLY A 94 -5.84 1.57 13.53
N LEU A 95 -7.10 1.95 13.71
CA LEU A 95 -8.21 1.00 13.87
C LEU A 95 -8.42 0.15 12.61
N LEU A 96 -8.40 0.76 11.43
CA LEU A 96 -8.55 0.04 10.16
C LEU A 96 -7.37 -0.92 9.91
N LEU A 97 -6.14 -0.48 10.22
CA LEU A 97 -4.94 -1.31 10.17
C LEU A 97 -5.09 -2.53 11.10
N ALA A 98 -5.45 -2.30 12.37
CA ALA A 98 -5.65 -3.37 13.34
C ALA A 98 -6.73 -4.38 12.87
N LYS A 99 -7.85 -3.88 12.35
CA LYS A 99 -8.93 -4.72 11.81
C LYS A 99 -8.46 -5.60 10.65
N GLY A 100 -7.71 -5.04 9.70
CA GLY A 100 -7.15 -5.81 8.59
C GLY A 100 -6.19 -6.89 9.06
N HIS A 101 -5.26 -6.53 9.96
CA HIS A 101 -4.25 -7.48 10.44
C HIS A 101 -4.81 -8.58 11.34
N ALA A 102 -5.87 -8.31 12.12
CA ALA A 102 -6.56 -9.33 12.90
C ALA A 102 -7.21 -10.43 12.04
N ARG A 103 -7.43 -10.20 10.74
CA ARG A 103 -7.98 -11.18 9.79
C ARG A 103 -6.93 -12.06 9.12
N THR A 104 -5.67 -11.65 9.14
CA THR A 104 -4.58 -12.28 8.36
C THR A 104 -3.58 -13.00 9.25
N SER A 105 -3.22 -12.39 10.36
CA SER A 105 -2.36 -12.98 11.38
C SER A 105 -3.20 -13.24 12.63
N GLY A 106 -2.85 -14.25 13.41
CA GLY A 106 -3.53 -14.49 14.68
C GLY A 106 -3.47 -13.22 15.55
N ALA A 107 -4.62 -12.58 15.79
CA ALA A 107 -4.70 -11.32 16.52
C ALA A 107 -4.00 -11.41 17.89
N SER A 108 -4.08 -12.58 18.54
CA SER A 108 -3.40 -12.90 19.80
C SER A 108 -1.87 -12.87 19.70
N MET A 109 -1.29 -13.31 18.57
CA MET A 109 0.16 -13.26 18.34
C MET A 109 0.64 -11.81 18.21
N ILE A 110 -0.09 -11.00 17.44
CA ILE A 110 0.22 -9.56 17.31
C ILE A 110 0.10 -8.88 18.67
N ALA A 111 -1.03 -9.08 19.37
CA ALA A 111 -1.24 -8.49 20.69
C ALA A 111 -0.16 -8.90 21.70
N GLY A 112 0.22 -10.18 21.73
CA GLY A 112 1.29 -10.68 22.59
C GLY A 112 2.66 -10.09 22.25
N TYR A 113 2.98 -9.93 20.97
CA TYR A 113 4.24 -9.31 20.52
C TYR A 113 4.31 -7.82 20.87
N LEU A 114 3.21 -7.08 20.67
CA LEU A 114 3.13 -5.66 21.02
C LEU A 114 3.22 -5.46 22.54
N GLY A 115 2.60 -6.34 23.31
CA GLY A 115 2.53 -6.26 24.77
C GLY A 115 1.79 -5.01 25.26
N GLY A 116 2.00 -4.65 26.52
CA GLY A 116 1.38 -3.46 27.16
C GLY A 116 2.31 -2.27 27.35
N SER A 117 3.51 -2.29 26.76
CA SER A 117 4.50 -1.21 26.92
C SER A 117 4.49 -0.25 25.73
N ASP A 118 4.97 0.97 25.95
CA ASP A 118 5.13 2.01 24.92
C ASP A 118 6.35 1.79 23.98
N LYS A 119 6.95 0.60 23.98
CA LYS A 119 8.11 0.27 23.13
C LYS A 119 7.80 0.41 21.63
N VAL A 120 6.64 -0.09 21.21
CA VAL A 120 6.22 -0.04 19.81
C VAL A 120 5.90 1.40 19.42
N ASP A 121 5.20 2.14 20.27
CA ASP A 121 4.87 3.55 20.02
C ASP A 121 6.14 4.37 19.78
N ARG A 122 7.14 4.22 20.66
CA ARG A 122 8.45 4.87 20.47
C ARG A 122 9.17 4.40 19.21
N ALA A 123 9.08 3.12 18.86
CA ALA A 123 9.69 2.59 17.65
C ALA A 123 9.04 3.15 16.38
N MET A 124 7.71 3.24 16.36
CA MET A 124 6.94 3.83 15.25
C MET A 124 7.22 5.33 15.13
N CYS A 125 7.30 6.07 16.24
CA CYS A 125 7.68 7.50 16.22
C CYS A 125 9.10 7.70 15.66
N ARG A 126 10.07 6.86 16.06
CA ARG A 126 11.42 6.92 15.49
C ARG A 126 11.44 6.58 14.00
N PHE A 127 10.71 5.53 13.61
CA PHE A 127 10.59 5.14 12.21
C PHE A 127 9.97 6.26 11.37
N ALA A 128 8.85 6.85 11.82
CA ALA A 128 8.17 7.92 11.10
C ALA A 128 9.06 9.14 10.89
N ARG A 129 9.82 9.56 11.91
CA ARG A 129 10.80 10.65 11.80
C ARG A 129 11.92 10.32 10.80
N GLY A 130 12.53 9.15 10.94
CA GLY A 130 13.60 8.71 10.03
C GLY A 130 13.11 8.55 8.58
N TYR A 131 11.88 8.09 8.38
CA TYR A 131 11.26 7.99 7.07
C TYR A 131 10.98 9.36 6.45
N ALA A 132 10.50 10.33 7.24
CA ALA A 132 10.31 11.70 6.79
C ALA A 132 11.64 12.33 6.34
N GLU A 133 12.70 12.17 7.14
CA GLU A 133 14.04 12.64 6.77
C GLU A 133 14.58 11.96 5.51
N GLN A 134 14.37 10.64 5.37
CA GLN A 134 14.77 9.91 4.17
C GLN A 134 14.04 10.41 2.94
N THR A 135 12.72 10.63 3.05
CA THR A 135 11.89 11.15 1.95
C THR A 135 12.38 12.53 1.49
N GLU A 136 12.72 13.42 2.42
CA GLU A 136 13.29 14.73 2.09
C GLU A 136 14.64 14.60 1.39
N ARG A 137 15.54 13.74 1.89
CA ARG A 137 16.84 13.49 1.23
C ARG A 137 16.67 12.93 -0.19
N ASP A 138 15.73 12.01 -0.38
CA ASP A 138 15.44 11.44 -1.70
C ASP A 138 14.87 12.48 -2.66
N TYR A 139 14.03 13.38 -2.16
CA TYR A 139 13.53 14.52 -2.94
C TYR A 139 14.67 15.45 -3.37
N GLN A 140 15.59 15.80 -2.46
CA GLN A 140 16.75 16.62 -2.81
C GLN A 140 17.68 15.91 -3.81
N ALA A 141 17.87 14.60 -3.67
CA ALA A 141 18.65 13.80 -4.62
C ALA A 141 18.00 13.77 -6.02
N LEU A 142 16.66 13.66 -6.08
CA LEU A 142 15.91 13.75 -7.33
C LEU A 142 16.12 15.12 -8.00
N LEU A 143 15.99 16.22 -7.26
CA LEU A 143 16.22 17.57 -7.78
C LEU A 143 17.65 17.75 -8.29
N ALA A 144 18.65 17.24 -7.56
CA ALA A 144 20.04 17.31 -7.99
C ALA A 144 20.29 16.51 -9.28
N ALA A 145 19.71 15.32 -9.42
CA ALA A 145 19.82 14.50 -10.62
C ALA A 145 19.16 15.19 -11.84
N VAL A 146 18.04 15.89 -11.64
CA VAL A 146 17.42 16.71 -12.68
C VAL A 146 18.30 17.89 -13.06
N ALA A 147 18.83 18.63 -12.08
CA ALA A 147 19.71 19.77 -12.33
C ALA A 147 21.01 19.39 -13.06
N GLN A 148 21.52 18.18 -12.83
CA GLN A 148 22.69 17.63 -13.51
C GLN A 148 22.38 16.99 -14.88
N GLY A 149 21.10 16.93 -15.28
CA GLY A 149 20.69 16.31 -16.54
C GLY A 149 20.76 14.78 -16.55
N VAL A 150 20.93 14.14 -15.38
CA VAL A 150 20.89 12.68 -15.25
C VAL A 150 19.46 12.16 -15.43
N LEU A 151 18.48 12.93 -14.95
CA LEU A 151 17.06 12.65 -15.12
C LEU A 151 16.40 13.80 -15.88
N HIS A 152 15.55 13.45 -16.86
CA HIS A 152 14.73 14.43 -17.55
C HIS A 152 13.50 14.78 -16.70
N ALA A 153 13.17 16.06 -16.62
CA ALA A 153 11.94 16.55 -16.01
C ALA A 153 11.26 17.56 -16.95
N GLU A 154 9.95 17.45 -17.09
CA GLU A 154 9.12 18.41 -17.81
C GLU A 154 8.56 19.44 -16.80
N ALA A 155 8.50 20.70 -17.19
CA ALA A 155 7.82 21.72 -16.38
C ALA A 155 6.31 21.43 -16.38
N ALA A 156 5.68 21.50 -15.20
CA ALA A 156 4.23 21.38 -15.11
C ALA A 156 3.56 22.51 -15.92
N GLN A 157 2.57 22.17 -16.76
CA GLN A 157 1.71 23.11 -17.46
C GLN A 157 0.73 23.80 -16.52
#